data_AF-A0A2T4ZHI4-F1
#
_entry.id   AF-A0A2T4ZHI4-F1
#
_cell.length_a   1.000
_cell.length_b   1.000
_cell.length_c   1.000
_cell.angle_alpha   90.00
_cell.angle_beta   90.00
_cell.angle_gamma   90.00
#
_symmetry.space_group_name_H-M   'P 1'
#
loop_
_entity.id
_entity.type
_entity.pdbx_description
1 polymer ?
#
loop_
_entity_poly.entity_id
_entity_poly.type
_entity_poly.pdbx_seq_one_letter_code
_entity_poly.pdbx_strand_id
1 'polypeptide(L)'
;MATFHSFDDKAIEAALEAARAHYEAPAIEANRRELNPIDDGHLRVAAQCISVTVEDGKVCLNLPLGIGKFCFNIPSIIPNGTAAQACLDICTTWGIPTGVRVTISVAGKVILEKSFGKC
;
A
#
# COMPACT_ATOMS: atom_id res chain seq x y z
N MET A 1 -3.29 6.94 -24.74
CA MET A 1 -3.64 7.40 -23.36
C MET A 1 -3.35 6.24 -22.45
N ALA A 2 -2.62 6.42 -21.34
CA ALA A 2 -2.33 5.30 -20.43
C ALA A 2 -3.59 4.88 -19.65
N THR A 3 -3.80 3.57 -19.49
CA THR A 3 -4.88 3.03 -18.67
C THR A 3 -4.52 3.16 -17.19
N PHE A 4 -5.39 3.77 -16.39
CA PHE A 4 -5.18 3.89 -14.94
C PHE A 4 -6.06 2.91 -14.19
N HIS A 5 -5.45 2.07 -13.36
CA HIS A 5 -6.16 1.14 -12.49
C HIS A 5 -6.32 1.74 -11.09
N SER A 6 -7.50 1.57 -10.50
CA SER A 6 -7.83 2.05 -9.16
C SER A 6 -8.04 0.89 -8.21
N PHE A 7 -7.74 1.11 -6.94
CA PHE A 7 -8.09 0.20 -5.85
C PHE A 7 -9.54 0.45 -5.41
N ASP A 8 -10.14 -0.55 -4.76
CA ASP A 8 -11.50 -0.48 -4.22
C ASP A 8 -11.51 0.33 -2.92
N ASP A 9 -12.39 1.33 -2.85
CA ASP A 9 -12.50 2.22 -1.68
C ASP A 9 -12.85 1.45 -0.39
N LYS A 10 -13.65 0.38 -0.47
CA LYS A 10 -13.99 -0.43 0.72
C LYS A 10 -12.79 -1.20 1.22
N ALA A 11 -11.92 -1.67 0.32
CA ALA A 11 -10.68 -2.33 0.72
C ALA A 11 -9.71 -1.35 1.40
N ILE A 12 -9.66 -0.10 0.93
CA ILE A 12 -8.89 0.97 1.56
C ILE A 12 -9.46 1.31 2.95
N GLU A 13 -10.78 1.47 3.06
CA GLU A 13 -11.47 1.71 4.33
C GLU A 13 -11.24 0.56 5.33
N ALA A 14 -11.33 -0.69 4.88
CA ALA A 14 -11.06 -1.85 5.73
C ALA A 14 -9.63 -1.88 6.27
N ALA A 15 -8.64 -1.51 5.45
CA ALA A 15 -7.25 -1.41 5.90
C ALA A 15 -7.02 -0.26 6.89
N LEU A 16 -7.66 0.89 6.66
CA LEU A 16 -7.64 2.02 7.58
C LEU A 16 -8.25 1.67 8.93
N GLU A 17 -9.39 0.98 8.92
CA GLU A 17 -10.07 0.53 10.13
C GLU A 17 -9.24 -0.49 10.89
N ALA A 18 -8.66 -1.48 10.19
CA ALA A 18 -7.75 -2.45 10.82
C ALA A 18 -6.51 -1.77 11.43
N ALA A 19 -5.98 -0.73 10.78
CA ALA A 19 -4.86 0.04 11.31
C ALA A 19 -5.23 0.81 12.57
N ARG A 20 -6.42 1.42 12.63
CA ARG A 20 -6.93 2.10 13.84
C ARG A 20 -7.16 1.09 14.98
N ALA A 21 -7.84 -0.02 14.68
CA ALA A 21 -8.13 -1.07 15.65
C ALA A 21 -6.88 -1.65 16.31
N HIS A 22 -5.74 -1.68 15.59
CA HIS A 22 -4.45 -2.11 16.14
C HIS A 22 -3.97 -1.25 17.32
N TYR A 23 -4.39 0.02 17.37
CA TYR A 23 -4.05 0.98 18.43
C TYR A 23 -5.24 1.34 19.33
N GLU A 24 -6.48 0.96 18.95
CA GLU A 24 -7.72 1.20 19.71
C GLU A 24 -8.19 -0.01 20.55
N ALA A 25 -7.65 -1.22 20.32
CA ALA A 25 -7.93 -2.38 21.18
C ALA A 25 -7.80 -1.98 22.66
N PRO A 26 -8.70 -2.46 23.55
CA PRO A 26 -8.75 -2.01 24.93
C PRO A 26 -7.35 -2.10 25.49
N ALA A 27 -6.87 -0.94 25.97
CA ALA A 27 -5.59 -0.74 26.59
C ALA A 27 -4.92 -2.05 27.01
N ILE A 28 -3.69 -2.25 26.53
CA ILE A 28 -2.57 -2.63 27.40
C ILE A 28 -3.09 -2.91 28.81
N GLU A 29 -3.21 -4.19 29.18
CA GLU A 29 -3.65 -4.63 30.50
C GLU A 29 -3.28 -3.58 31.54
N ALA A 30 -4.29 -3.14 32.29
CA ALA A 30 -4.39 -1.89 33.05
C ALA A 30 -3.30 -1.61 34.12
N ASN A 31 -2.01 -1.78 33.82
CA ASN A 31 -0.91 -1.68 34.79
C ASN A 31 0.44 -1.20 34.25
N ARG A 32 0.57 -0.71 33.01
CA ARG A 32 1.73 0.13 32.63
C ARG A 32 1.54 0.81 31.29
N ARG A 33 1.46 2.14 31.30
CA ARG A 33 2.00 2.97 30.21
C ARG A 33 3.53 2.83 30.20
N GLU A 34 4.03 1.64 29.93
CA GLU A 34 5.35 1.51 29.34
C GLU A 34 5.11 1.65 27.84
N LEU A 35 5.29 2.87 27.33
CA LEU A 35 5.55 3.06 25.92
C LEU A 35 6.64 2.05 25.57
N ASN A 36 6.33 1.06 24.75
CA ASN A 36 7.33 0.10 24.35
C ASN A 36 8.40 0.89 23.56
N PRO A 37 9.63 1.05 24.09
CA PRO A 37 10.60 1.96 23.48
C PRO A 37 11.07 1.47 22.11
N ILE A 38 10.72 0.23 21.71
CA ILE A 38 11.01 -0.33 20.40
C ILE A 38 9.85 -0.16 19.40
N ASP A 39 8.65 0.23 19.85
CA ASP A 39 7.50 0.49 18.97
C ASP A 39 7.43 1.99 18.68
N ASP A 40 7.78 2.35 17.44
CA ASP A 40 7.74 3.72 16.94
C ASP A 40 6.35 4.11 16.37
N GLY A 41 5.37 3.21 16.51
CA GLY A 41 4.01 3.38 16.07
C GLY A 41 3.81 3.19 14.57
N HIS A 42 4.83 2.76 13.82
CA HIS A 42 4.69 2.49 12.39
C HIS A 42 3.97 1.17 12.13
N LEU A 43 2.89 1.25 11.37
CA LEU A 43 2.15 0.08 10.92
C LEU A 43 1.82 0.21 9.43
N ARG A 44 2.12 -0.86 8.69
CA ARG A 44 1.72 -1.04 7.30
C ARG A 44 0.67 -2.14 7.23
N VAL A 45 -0.50 -1.80 6.72
CA VAL A 45 -1.63 -2.74 6.59
C VAL A 45 -1.95 -2.94 5.12
N ALA A 46 -1.99 -4.20 4.68
CA ALA A 46 -2.37 -4.53 3.32
C ALA A 46 -3.85 -4.16 3.07
N ALA A 47 -4.11 -3.42 1.99
CA ALA A 47 -5.46 -3.07 1.56
C ALA A 47 -5.97 -4.02 0.48
N GLN A 48 -5.31 -4.04 -0.67
CA GLN A 48 -5.78 -4.83 -1.81
C GLN A 48 -4.64 -5.09 -2.78
N CYS A 49 -4.72 -6.20 -3.50
CA CYS A 49 -3.97 -6.42 -4.73
C CYS A 49 -4.92 -6.51 -5.93
N ILE A 50 -4.61 -5.80 -7.00
CA ILE A 50 -5.36 -5.80 -8.25
C ILE A 50 -4.51 -6.34 -9.40
N SER A 51 -5.15 -7.01 -10.36
CA SER A 51 -4.49 -7.42 -11.60
C SER A 51 -4.36 -6.21 -12.51
N VAL A 52 -3.15 -6.00 -13.04
CA VAL A 52 -2.82 -4.92 -13.97
C VAL A 52 -1.97 -5.49 -15.11
N THR A 53 -1.85 -4.73 -16.19
CA THR A 53 -1.05 -5.14 -17.34
C THR A 53 0.08 -4.14 -17.55
N VAL A 54 1.27 -4.64 -17.94
CA VAL A 54 2.37 -3.77 -18.35
C VAL A 54 2.06 -3.19 -19.73
N GLU A 55 1.93 -1.86 -19.82
CA GLU A 55 1.66 -1.11 -21.04
C GLU A 55 2.77 -0.07 -21.23
N ASP A 56 3.40 -0.06 -22.42
CA ASP A 56 4.51 0.86 -22.76
C ASP A 56 5.64 0.89 -21.71
N GLY A 57 6.00 -0.28 -21.18
CA GLY A 57 7.00 -0.45 -20.12
C GLY A 57 6.59 0.15 -18.78
N LYS A 58 5.29 0.36 -18.56
CA LYS A 58 4.76 1.02 -17.37
C LYS A 58 3.56 0.27 -16.79
N VAL A 59 3.31 0.54 -15.51
CA VAL A 59 2.04 0.24 -14.83
C VAL A 59 1.54 1.55 -14.23
N CYS A 60 0.31 1.96 -14.58
CA CYS A 60 -0.26 3.23 -14.13
C CYS A 60 -1.41 2.99 -13.15
N LEU A 61 -1.31 3.59 -11.97
CA LEU A 61 -2.26 3.43 -10.87
C LEU A 61 -2.83 4.79 -10.43
N ASN A 62 -4.07 4.77 -9.98
CA ASN A 62 -4.66 5.88 -9.23
C ASN A 62 -4.55 5.57 -7.73
N LEU A 63 -3.69 6.30 -7.04
CA LEU A 63 -3.35 6.09 -5.64
C LEU A 63 -4.29 6.90 -4.73
N PRO A 64 -4.71 6.33 -3.59
CA PRO A 64 -5.66 6.99 -2.69
C PRO A 64 -4.98 8.08 -1.82
N LEU A 65 -5.68 8.56 -0.80
CA LEU A 65 -5.20 9.56 0.15
C LEU A 65 -4.75 10.88 -0.51
N GLY A 66 -5.36 11.24 -1.64
CA GLY A 66 -5.04 12.46 -2.39
C GLY A 66 -3.72 12.42 -3.16
N ILE A 67 -3.05 11.25 -3.26
CA ILE A 67 -1.81 11.10 -4.03
C ILE A 67 -2.09 11.17 -5.54
N GLY A 68 -3.17 10.53 -5.98
CA GLY A 68 -3.63 10.60 -7.37
C GLY A 68 -2.85 9.69 -8.31
N LYS A 69 -2.79 10.09 -9.59
CA LYS A 69 -2.30 9.27 -10.69
C LYS A 69 -0.78 9.17 -10.72
N PHE A 70 -0.24 7.95 -10.77
CA PHE A 70 1.19 7.69 -10.90
C PHE A 70 1.48 6.50 -11.82
N CYS A 71 2.55 6.58 -12.60
CA CYS A 71 3.01 5.49 -13.46
C CYS A 71 4.40 5.01 -13.02
N PHE A 72 4.52 3.71 -12.79
CA PHE A 72 5.76 3.03 -12.42
C PHE A 72 6.42 2.52 -13.69
N ASN A 73 7.71 2.84 -13.86
CA ASN A 73 8.51 2.27 -14.94
C ASN A 73 8.88 0.82 -14.57
N ILE A 74 8.56 -0.10 -15.46
CA ILE A 74 8.82 -1.53 -15.31
C ILE A 74 10.15 -1.86 -16.00
N PRO A 75 11.02 -2.70 -15.42
CA PRO A 75 12.25 -3.14 -16.06
C PRO A 75 12.00 -3.70 -17.47
N SER A 76 12.84 -3.33 -18.43
CA SER A 76 12.67 -3.67 -19.86
C SER A 76 12.72 -5.17 -20.18
N ILE A 77 13.19 -6.00 -19.24
CA ILE A 77 13.14 -7.47 -19.35
C ILE A 77 11.70 -8.01 -19.29
N ILE A 78 10.74 -7.23 -18.80
CA ILE A 78 9.33 -7.60 -18.70
C ILE A 78 8.59 -7.03 -19.91
N PRO A 79 8.07 -7.87 -20.82
CA PRO A 79 7.45 -7.39 -22.05
C PRO A 79 6.09 -6.74 -21.80
N ASN A 80 5.68 -5.86 -22.71
CA ASN A 80 4.32 -5.31 -22.73
C ASN A 80 3.28 -6.43 -22.87
N GLY A 81 2.10 -6.25 -22.27
CA GLY A 81 1.07 -7.27 -22.19
C GLY A 81 1.27 -8.28 -21.07
N THR A 82 2.38 -8.21 -20.33
CA THR A 82 2.60 -9.09 -19.18
C THR A 82 1.61 -8.77 -18.07
N ALA A 83 0.92 -9.81 -17.59
CA ALA A 83 0.08 -9.72 -16.39
C ALA A 83 0.96 -9.48 -15.16
N ALA A 84 0.65 -8.42 -14.44
CA ALA A 84 1.28 -8.04 -13.20
C ALA A 84 0.22 -7.89 -12.11
N GLN A 85 0.67 -7.83 -10.86
CA GLN A 85 -0.17 -7.57 -9.71
C GLN A 85 0.37 -6.33 -9.01
N ALA A 86 -0.50 -5.34 -8.80
CA ALA A 86 -0.21 -4.18 -7.99
C ALA A 86 -0.90 -4.34 -6.64
N CYS A 87 -0.13 -4.39 -5.57
CA CYS A 87 -0.61 -4.40 -4.19
C CYS A 87 -0.45 -3.03 -3.56
N LEU A 88 -1.47 -2.61 -2.82
CA LEU A 88 -1.49 -1.40 -2.03
C LEU A 88 -1.48 -1.77 -0.56
N ASP A 89 -0.52 -1.20 0.16
CA ASP A 89 -0.54 -1.15 1.61
C ASP A 89 -0.78 0.30 2.09
N ILE A 90 -1.56 0.46 3.15
CA ILE A 90 -1.73 1.74 3.86
C ILE A 90 -0.69 1.82 4.97
N CYS A 91 0.04 2.93 5.02
CA CYS A 91 1.00 3.22 6.08
C CYS A 91 0.37 4.17 7.08
N THR A 92 0.49 3.82 8.35
CA THR A 92 0.00 4.62 9.46
C THR A 92 1.09 4.85 10.49
N THR A 93 0.93 5.91 11.28
CA THR A 93 1.66 6.10 12.54
C THR A 93 0.63 6.26 13.64
N TRP A 94 0.61 5.37 14.65
CA TRP A 94 -0.40 5.34 15.71
C TRP A 94 -1.84 5.36 15.18
N GLY A 95 -2.12 4.59 14.12
CA GLY A 95 -3.44 4.47 13.51
C GLY A 95 -3.85 5.62 12.58
N ILE A 96 -3.03 6.67 12.49
CA ILE A 96 -3.27 7.81 11.60
C ILE A 96 -2.60 7.54 10.26
N PRO A 97 -3.33 7.61 9.12
CA PRO A 97 -2.74 7.39 7.80
C PRO A 97 -1.70 8.46 7.46
N THR A 98 -0.50 8.01 7.10
CA THR A 98 0.64 8.87 6.77
C THR A 98 1.19 8.65 5.37
N GLY A 99 0.76 7.59 4.69
CA GLY A 99 1.23 7.27 3.36
C GLY A 99 0.64 5.96 2.82
N VAL A 100 1.14 5.58 1.65
CA VAL A 100 0.86 4.26 1.06
C VAL A 100 2.16 3.67 0.52
N ARG A 101 2.19 2.34 0.44
CA ARG A 101 3.24 1.61 -0.26
C ARG A 101 2.62 0.79 -1.36
N VAL A 102 3.22 0.88 -2.55
CA VAL A 102 2.81 0.13 -3.73
C VAL A 102 3.87 -0.89 -4.04
N THR A 103 3.45 -2.13 -4.18
CA THR A 103 4.29 -3.26 -4.56
C THR A 103 3.79 -3.80 -5.89
N ILE A 104 4.66 -3.82 -6.90
CA ILE A 104 4.35 -4.42 -8.19
C ILE A 104 5.09 -5.75 -8.27
N SER A 105 4.36 -6.79 -8.61
CA SER A 105 4.89 -8.13 -8.83
C SER A 105 4.49 -8.70 -10.18
N VAL A 106 5.35 -9.56 -10.73
CA VAL A 106 5.10 -10.30 -11.97
C VAL A 106 5.39 -11.77 -11.68
N ALA A 107 4.45 -12.65 -12.03
CA ALA A 107 4.52 -14.08 -11.72
C ALA A 107 4.82 -14.36 -10.22
N GLY A 108 4.22 -13.57 -9.33
CA GLY A 108 4.40 -13.69 -7.87
C GLY A 108 5.74 -13.19 -7.32
N LYS A 109 6.63 -12.64 -8.16
CA LYS A 109 7.89 -12.03 -7.72
C LYS A 109 7.77 -10.52 -7.70
N VAL A 110 8.10 -9.91 -6.56
CA VAL A 110 8.16 -8.44 -6.44
C VAL A 110 9.29 -7.91 -7.32
N ILE A 111 8.96 -6.98 -8.20
CA ILE A 111 9.90 -6.34 -9.12
C ILE A 111 10.15 -4.87 -8.76
N LEU A 112 9.22 -4.26 -8.04
CA LEU A 112 9.31 -2.88 -7.58
C LEU A 112 8.47 -2.70 -6.32
N GLU A 113 9.02 -1.95 -5.36
CA GLU A 113 8.28 -1.42 -4.21
C GLU A 113 8.57 0.08 -4.12
N LYS A 114 7.53 0.90 -3.89
CA LYS A 114 7.68 2.34 -3.71
C LYS A 114 6.66 2.87 -2.69
N SER A 115 7.16 3.67 -1.76
CA SER A 115 6.34 4.38 -0.79
C SER A 115 6.09 5.84 -1.21
N PHE A 116 4.92 6.34 -0.81
CA PHE A 116 4.50 7.73 -0.91
C PHE A 116 4.06 8.21 0.47
N GLY A 117 4.63 9.31 0.96
CA GLY A 117 4.43 9.76 2.34
C GLY A 117 5.33 9.00 3.33
N LYS A 118 4.89 8.91 4.59
CA LYS A 118 5.63 8.21 5.65
C LYS A 118 5.19 6.74 5.70
N CYS A 119 6.14 5.88 5.38
CA CYS A 119 6.18 4.43 5.39
C CYS A 119 7.65 4.03 5.62
#